data_AF-A0A429S9N5-F1
#
_entry.id   AF-A0A429S9N5-F1
#
_cell.length_a   1.000
_cell.length_b   1.000
_cell.length_c   1.000
_cell.angle_alpha   90.00
_cell.angle_beta   90.00
_cell.angle_gamma   90.00
#
_symmetry.space_group_name_H-M   'P 1'
#
loop_
_entity.id
_entity.type
_entity.pdbx_description
1 polymer ?
#
loop_
_entity_poly.entity_id
_entity_poly.type
_entity_poly.pdbx_seq_one_letter_code
_entity_poly.pdbx_strand_id
1 'polypeptide(L)'
;MAVLKKLTDLLRSRADSERSGVPVYYIAFDILAIPGTDVRGLPLWERWELLGAALSDAEPPLQRVLATLDEGIAYLWFREMRAVGVEGIVAKALSSTYQAGETWAWRKIRHSDTRDGRIIGLFVPVERPQGLLVALSDGRTVKTSPRLTGMQARQVAESVRGLLGVQTEYPDHGRVTVVIEPVLVEVRETAGRHETVKFVRIRFEG
;
A
#
# COMPACT_ATOMS: atom_id res chain seq x y z
N MET A 1 12.11 12.94 -37.39
CA MET A 1 11.70 14.13 -36.60
C MET A 1 10.39 13.97 -35.81
N ALA A 2 9.79 12.78 -35.70
CA ALA A 2 8.62 12.54 -34.82
C ALA A 2 8.84 11.47 -33.74
N VAL A 3 9.84 10.58 -33.90
CA VAL A 3 10.15 9.51 -32.94
C VAL A 3 11.10 10.00 -31.82
N LEU A 4 11.99 10.95 -32.12
CA LEU A 4 12.90 11.57 -31.15
C LEU A 4 12.22 12.58 -30.20
N LYS A 5 10.94 12.90 -30.42
CA LYS A 5 10.18 13.91 -29.66
C LYS A 5 9.33 13.30 -28.53
N LYS A 6 9.04 11.99 -28.56
CA LYS A 6 8.12 11.34 -27.61
C LYS A 6 8.80 10.71 -26.39
N LEU A 7 10.11 10.47 -26.42
CA LEU A 7 10.86 9.93 -25.26
C LEU A 7 11.35 11.05 -24.33
N THR A 8 11.59 12.25 -24.88
CA THR A 8 12.15 13.42 -24.19
C THR A 8 11.16 14.09 -23.23
N ASP A 9 9.86 13.91 -23.48
CA ASP A 9 8.78 14.52 -22.67
C ASP A 9 8.39 13.67 -21.43
N LEU A 10 8.93 12.45 -21.28
CA LEU A 10 8.58 11.52 -20.18
C LEU A 10 9.53 11.56 -18.99
N LEU A 11 10.63 12.31 -19.08
CA LEU A 11 11.55 12.53 -17.98
C LEU A 11 11.58 14.04 -17.75
N ARG A 12 11.09 14.50 -16.60
CA ARG A 12 11.43 15.86 -16.13
C ARG A 12 12.93 16.02 -16.30
N SER A 13 13.33 17.05 -17.03
CA SER A 13 14.73 17.24 -17.37
C SER A 13 15.55 17.40 -16.08
N ARG A 14 16.82 17.01 -16.13
CA ARG A 14 17.81 17.30 -15.07
C ARG A 14 17.75 18.77 -14.60
N ALA A 15 17.40 19.70 -15.50
CA ALA A 15 17.24 21.12 -15.22
C ALA A 15 16.06 21.47 -14.27
N ASP A 16 15.02 20.63 -14.17
CA ASP A 16 13.93 20.82 -13.20
C ASP A 16 14.35 20.40 -11.78
N SER A 17 15.24 19.41 -11.66
CA SER A 17 15.78 18.96 -10.36
C SER A 17 16.89 19.89 -9.85
N GLU A 18 17.72 20.42 -10.75
CA GLU A 18 18.74 21.42 -10.42
C GLU A 18 18.12 22.74 -9.90
N ARG A 19 16.88 23.07 -10.27
CA ARG A 19 16.17 24.26 -9.77
C ARG A 19 15.63 24.16 -8.34
N SER A 20 15.48 22.95 -7.78
CA SER A 20 14.92 22.76 -6.43
C SER A 20 15.98 22.53 -5.35
N GLY A 21 17.23 22.24 -5.74
CA GLY A 21 18.31 21.84 -4.82
C GLY A 21 18.13 20.44 -4.21
N VAL A 22 17.11 19.68 -4.61
CA VAL A 22 16.83 18.34 -4.11
C VAL A 22 17.43 17.29 -5.06
N PRO A 23 18.34 16.42 -4.61
CA PRO A 23 18.89 15.37 -5.46
C PRO A 23 17.80 14.35 -5.83
N VAL A 24 17.66 14.09 -7.14
CA VAL A 24 16.68 13.12 -7.67
C VAL A 24 17.41 11.91 -8.22
N TYR A 25 17.01 10.72 -7.76
CA TYR A 25 17.52 9.43 -8.22
C TYR A 25 16.47 8.72 -9.06
N TYR A 26 16.87 8.19 -10.20
CA TYR A 26 16.04 7.35 -11.05
C TYR A 26 16.38 5.88 -10.79
N ILE A 27 15.45 5.17 -10.15
CA ILE A 27 15.57 3.75 -9.85
C ILE A 27 14.74 2.95 -10.87
N ALA A 28 15.42 2.40 -11.88
CA ALA A 28 14.79 1.65 -12.96
C ALA A 28 14.38 0.23 -12.50
N PHE A 29 13.14 -0.19 -12.80
CA PHE A 29 12.58 -1.46 -12.33
C PHE A 29 12.07 -2.39 -13.43
N ASP A 30 12.07 -1.94 -14.68
CA ASP A 30 11.70 -2.70 -15.88
C ASP A 30 12.22 -1.97 -17.13
N ILE A 31 12.23 -2.64 -18.28
CA ILE A 31 12.51 -2.06 -19.59
C ILE A 31 11.38 -2.42 -20.54
N LEU A 32 10.81 -1.41 -21.20
CA LEU A 32 9.64 -1.59 -22.07
C LEU A 32 10.00 -1.59 -23.55
N ALA A 33 11.14 -0.99 -23.90
CA ALA A 33 11.65 -0.96 -25.25
C ALA A 33 13.18 -0.85 -25.24
N ILE A 34 13.79 -1.39 -26.29
CA ILE A 34 15.17 -1.13 -26.69
C ILE A 34 15.15 -0.41 -28.05
N PRO A 35 16.27 0.12 -28.56
CA PRO A 35 16.27 0.80 -29.86
C PRO A 35 15.58 -0.01 -30.96
N GLY A 36 14.49 0.54 -31.49
CA GLY A 36 13.70 -0.07 -32.56
C GLY A 36 12.79 -1.24 -32.17
N THR A 37 12.77 -1.69 -30.91
CA THR A 37 12.02 -2.91 -30.52
C THR A 37 11.22 -2.69 -29.24
N ASP A 38 9.92 -2.96 -29.30
CA ASP A 38 9.05 -3.08 -28.12
C ASP A 38 9.26 -4.44 -27.48
N VAL A 39 9.64 -4.46 -26.20
CA VAL A 39 9.95 -5.69 -25.46
C VAL A 39 8.90 -6.01 -24.40
N ARG A 40 7.78 -5.29 -24.33
CA ARG A 40 6.70 -5.54 -23.37
C ARG A 40 6.10 -6.95 -23.49
N GLY A 41 6.13 -7.52 -24.69
CA GLY A 41 5.68 -8.89 -24.97
C GLY A 41 6.62 -9.99 -24.48
N LEU A 42 7.86 -9.65 -24.09
CA LEU A 42 8.81 -10.61 -23.53
C LEU A 42 8.49 -10.90 -22.06
N PRO A 43 8.83 -12.09 -21.53
CA PRO A 43 8.73 -12.38 -20.11
C PRO A 43 9.67 -11.49 -19.28
N LEU A 44 9.32 -11.24 -18.02
CA LEU A 44 10.07 -10.35 -17.14
C LEU A 44 11.55 -10.75 -16.99
N TRP A 45 11.88 -12.05 -16.96
CA TRP A 45 13.28 -12.46 -16.86
C TRP A 45 14.12 -11.97 -18.06
N GLU A 46 13.60 -12.01 -19.29
CA GLU A 46 14.29 -11.47 -20.47
C GLU A 46 14.42 -9.95 -20.40
N ARG A 47 13.33 -9.26 -20.00
CA ARG A 47 13.35 -7.81 -19.81
C ARG A 47 14.34 -7.40 -18.72
N TRP A 48 14.50 -8.21 -17.68
CA TRP A 48 15.44 -7.96 -16.59
C TRP A 48 16.89 -8.02 -17.05
N GLU A 49 17.23 -8.98 -17.90
CA GLU A 49 18.56 -9.07 -18.53
C GLU A 49 18.81 -7.89 -19.48
N LEU A 50 17.82 -7.52 -20.30
CA LEU A 50 17.90 -6.36 -21.19
C LEU A 50 18.10 -5.05 -20.41
N LEU A 51 17.39 -4.87 -19.29
CA LEU A 51 17.58 -3.73 -18.40
C LEU A 51 18.99 -3.71 -17.80
N GLY A 52 19.52 -4.90 -17.46
CA GLY A 52 20.89 -5.06 -16.98
C GLY A 52 21.93 -4.63 -17.99
N ALA A 53 21.80 -5.11 -19.23
CA ALA A 53 22.69 -4.71 -20.32
C ALA A 53 22.57 -3.22 -20.64
N ALA A 54 21.36 -2.66 -20.62
CA ALA A 54 21.14 -1.24 -20.91
C ALA A 54 21.72 -0.29 -19.84
N LEU A 55 21.93 -0.77 -18.61
CA LEU A 55 22.40 0.01 -17.47
C LEU A 55 23.73 -0.52 -16.91
N SER A 56 24.52 -1.26 -17.69
CA SER A 56 25.77 -1.88 -17.22
C SER A 56 26.78 -0.86 -16.70
N ASP A 57 26.82 0.31 -17.33
CA ASP A 57 27.76 1.40 -17.02
C ASP A 57 27.07 2.56 -16.30
N ALA A 58 25.84 2.36 -15.81
CA ALA A 58 25.07 3.40 -15.13
C ALA A 58 25.50 3.51 -13.65
N GLU A 59 25.80 4.73 -13.24
CA GLU A 59 26.04 5.10 -11.84
C GLU A 59 24.98 6.11 -11.35
N PRO A 60 24.83 6.28 -10.03
CA PRO A 60 23.95 7.30 -9.48
C PRO A 60 24.11 8.66 -10.17
N PRO A 61 23.00 9.35 -10.48
CA PRO A 61 21.67 9.13 -9.92
C PRO A 61 20.79 8.09 -10.66
N LEU A 62 21.30 7.34 -11.63
CA LEU A 62 20.54 6.31 -12.35
C LEU A 62 21.04 4.91 -11.99
N GLN A 63 20.16 4.03 -11.53
CA GLN A 63 20.52 2.65 -11.22
C GLN A 63 19.32 1.70 -11.33
N ARG A 64 19.59 0.39 -11.40
CA ARG A 64 18.56 -0.64 -11.27
C ARG A 64 18.07 -0.75 -9.83
N VAL A 65 16.80 -1.10 -9.67
CA VAL A 65 16.26 -1.51 -8.37
C VAL A 65 16.95 -2.79 -7.89
N LEU A 66 17.14 -2.93 -6.57
CA LEU A 66 17.55 -4.20 -5.98
C LEU A 66 16.50 -5.28 -6.29
N ALA A 67 16.97 -6.45 -6.72
CA ALA A 67 16.12 -7.62 -6.96
C ALA A 67 16.86 -8.89 -6.57
N THR A 68 16.09 -9.89 -6.14
CA THR A 68 16.59 -11.21 -5.76
C THR A 68 15.59 -12.27 -6.19
N LEU A 69 16.08 -13.47 -6.51
CA LEU A 69 15.26 -14.67 -6.66
C LEU A 69 15.19 -15.50 -5.37
N ASP A 70 16.02 -15.17 -4.39
CA ASP A 70 16.07 -15.84 -3.09
C ASP A 70 15.02 -15.24 -2.15
N GLU A 71 14.11 -16.10 -1.68
CA GLU A 71 13.02 -15.72 -0.78
C GLU A 71 13.54 -15.26 0.59
N GLY A 72 14.60 -15.87 1.12
CA GLY A 72 15.21 -15.49 2.38
C GLY A 72 15.81 -14.09 2.34
N ILE A 73 16.50 -13.75 1.25
CA ILE A 73 17.01 -12.40 1.00
C ILE A 73 15.85 -11.41 0.84
N ALA A 74 14.80 -11.76 0.11
CA ALA A 74 13.62 -10.91 -0.05
C ALA A 74 12.93 -10.62 1.31
N TYR A 75 12.82 -11.63 2.16
CA TYR A 75 12.27 -11.49 3.51
C TYR A 75 13.16 -10.64 4.41
N LEU A 76 14.49 -10.80 4.31
CA LEU A 76 15.44 -9.96 5.01
C LEU A 76 15.31 -8.49 4.59
N TRP A 77 15.25 -8.21 3.29
CA TRP A 77 15.04 -6.85 2.78
C TRP A 77 13.73 -6.26 3.27
N PHE A 78 12.64 -7.03 3.19
CA PHE A 78 11.35 -6.61 3.72
C PHE A 78 11.48 -6.21 5.19
N ARG A 79 12.02 -7.06 6.06
CA ARG A 79 12.14 -6.75 7.49
C ARG A 79 13.05 -5.56 7.80
N GLU A 80 14.24 -5.54 7.25
CA GLU A 80 15.31 -4.66 7.72
C GLU A 80 15.30 -3.29 7.01
N MET A 81 14.85 -3.21 5.76
CA MET A 81 14.88 -1.93 5.01
C MET A 81 13.76 -0.96 5.42
N ARG A 82 12.80 -1.39 6.24
CA ARG A 82 11.78 -0.50 6.82
C ARG A 82 12.40 0.67 7.59
N ALA A 83 13.48 0.42 8.33
CA ALA A 83 14.16 1.43 9.14
C ALA A 83 14.78 2.56 8.30
N VAL A 84 15.08 2.30 7.02
CA VAL A 84 15.63 3.28 6.08
C VAL A 84 14.55 3.84 5.12
N GLY A 85 13.28 3.65 5.45
CA GLY A 85 12.14 4.23 4.73
C GLY A 85 11.60 3.41 3.55
N VAL A 86 12.03 2.15 3.38
CA VAL A 86 11.44 1.26 2.36
C VAL A 86 10.09 0.74 2.85
N GLU A 87 9.02 1.05 2.10
CA GLU A 87 7.64 0.71 2.48
C GLU A 87 7.32 -0.80 2.36
N GLY A 88 8.14 -1.55 1.63
CA GLY A 88 7.99 -2.98 1.39
C GLY A 88 8.62 -3.44 0.08
N ILE A 89 8.17 -4.58 -0.43
CA ILE A 89 8.71 -5.23 -1.63
C ILE A 89 7.61 -5.43 -2.70
N VAL A 90 8.03 -5.70 -3.92
CA VAL A 90 7.12 -6.11 -5.02
C VAL A 90 7.58 -7.45 -5.57
N ALA A 91 6.77 -8.48 -5.36
CA ALA A 91 6.98 -9.78 -6.00
C ALA A 91 6.40 -9.73 -7.43
N LYS A 92 7.20 -10.11 -8.42
CA LYS A 92 6.80 -10.13 -9.82
C LYS A 92 6.98 -11.53 -10.42
N ALA A 93 5.99 -12.02 -11.16
CA ALA A 93 6.09 -13.30 -11.86
C ALA A 93 7.10 -13.22 -13.02
N LEU A 94 8.14 -14.05 -13.02
CA LEU A 94 9.21 -14.01 -14.02
C LEU A 94 8.72 -14.27 -15.45
N SER A 95 7.72 -15.12 -15.63
CA SER A 95 7.13 -15.43 -16.94
C SER A 95 6.12 -14.39 -17.43
N SER A 96 5.86 -13.33 -16.65
CA SER A 96 4.84 -12.35 -17.02
C SER A 96 5.33 -11.34 -18.07
N THR A 97 4.48 -11.08 -19.06
CA THR A 97 4.63 -9.95 -19.97
C THR A 97 4.28 -8.64 -19.24
N TYR A 98 4.72 -7.51 -19.78
CA TYR A 98 4.35 -6.22 -19.21
C TYR A 98 2.93 -5.84 -19.62
N GLN A 99 2.06 -5.65 -18.63
CA GLN A 99 0.68 -5.19 -18.81
C GLN A 99 0.50 -3.83 -18.15
N ALA A 100 -0.04 -2.87 -18.89
CA ALA A 100 -0.42 -1.58 -18.31
C ALA A 100 -1.68 -1.76 -17.45
N GLY A 101 -1.70 -1.14 -16.26
CA GLY A 101 -2.82 -1.22 -15.32
C GLY A 101 -2.65 -2.30 -14.24
N GLU A 102 -3.76 -2.72 -13.64
CA GLU A 102 -3.75 -3.75 -12.60
C GLU A 102 -3.43 -5.12 -13.19
N THR A 103 -2.53 -5.85 -12.54
CA THR A 103 -2.15 -7.21 -12.95
C THR A 103 -1.93 -8.12 -11.74
N TRP A 104 -2.32 -9.39 -11.89
CA TRP A 104 -2.05 -10.41 -10.89
C TRP A 104 -0.54 -10.70 -10.77
N ALA A 105 0.21 -10.50 -11.85
CA ALA A 105 1.63 -10.83 -11.94
C ALA A 105 2.50 -10.01 -10.99
N TRP A 106 2.02 -8.88 -10.50
CA TRP A 106 2.72 -8.01 -9.57
C TRP A 106 1.96 -7.98 -8.26
N ARG A 107 2.64 -8.34 -7.16
CA ARG A 107 2.09 -8.32 -5.82
C ARG A 107 2.91 -7.35 -4.97
N LYS A 108 2.29 -6.23 -4.61
CA LYS A 108 2.88 -5.27 -3.67
C LYS A 108 2.69 -5.82 -2.26
N ILE A 109 3.80 -6.09 -1.57
CA ILE A 109 3.83 -6.59 -0.21
C ILE A 109 4.40 -5.46 0.63
N ARG A 110 3.53 -4.73 1.31
CA ARG A 110 3.90 -3.59 2.15
C ARG A 110 3.90 -3.99 3.60
N HIS A 111 4.72 -3.34 4.41
CA HIS A 111 4.48 -3.37 5.84
C HIS A 111 3.08 -2.87 6.10
N SER A 112 2.33 -3.68 6.82
CA SER A 112 1.04 -3.26 7.33
C SER A 112 1.21 -3.11 8.81
N ASP A 113 1.11 -1.88 9.31
CA ASP A 113 1.15 -1.64 10.74
C ASP A 113 -0.24 -2.03 11.26
N THR A 114 -0.32 -3.21 11.86
CA THR A 114 -1.49 -3.55 12.66
C THR A 114 -1.38 -2.79 13.97
N ARG A 115 -2.40 -2.03 14.32
CA ARG A 115 -2.53 -1.33 15.59
C ARG A 115 -3.71 -1.89 16.34
N ASP A 116 -3.58 -1.97 17.65
CA ASP A 116 -4.71 -2.19 18.51
C ASP A 116 -5.43 -0.85 18.75
N GLY A 117 -6.75 -0.92 18.80
CA GLY A 117 -7.61 0.21 19.06
C GLY A 117 -8.85 -0.23 19.81
N ARG A 118 -9.74 0.73 20.05
CA ARG A 118 -10.99 0.54 20.77
C ARG A 118 -12.15 0.99 19.90
N ILE A 119 -13.16 0.13 19.74
CA ILE A 119 -14.42 0.51 19.10
C ILE A 119 -15.14 1.48 20.03
N ILE A 120 -15.37 2.70 19.55
CA ILE A 120 -16.10 3.74 20.29
C ILE A 120 -17.43 4.12 19.63
N GLY A 121 -17.66 3.66 18.39
CA GLY A 121 -18.92 3.90 17.70
C GLY A 121 -19.11 3.02 16.47
N LEU A 122 -20.37 2.86 16.07
CA LEU A 122 -20.80 2.11 14.89
C LEU A 122 -21.46 3.06 13.88
N PHE A 123 -21.10 2.89 12.61
CA PHE A 123 -21.84 3.49 11.51
C PHE A 123 -23.00 2.55 11.14
N VAL A 124 -24.23 3.05 11.33
CA VAL A 124 -25.50 2.32 11.19
C VAL A 124 -25.66 1.56 9.86
N PRO A 125 -26.47 0.48 9.82
CA PRO A 125 -27.29 -0.09 10.90
C PRO A 125 -26.46 -0.88 11.95
N VAL A 126 -26.91 -0.94 13.21
CA VAL A 126 -26.13 -1.56 14.31
C VAL A 126 -26.08 -3.09 14.21
N GLU A 127 -27.10 -3.71 13.61
CA GLU A 127 -27.19 -5.15 13.38
C GLU A 127 -26.24 -5.60 12.26
N ARG A 128 -25.83 -4.66 11.40
CA ARG A 128 -24.89 -4.90 10.30
C ARG A 128 -24.06 -3.63 10.03
N PRO A 129 -23.13 -3.27 10.93
CA PRO A 129 -22.39 -2.02 10.83
C PRO A 129 -21.64 -1.91 9.51
N GLN A 130 -21.74 -0.75 8.87
CA GLN A 130 -21.04 -0.52 7.60
C GLN A 130 -19.55 -0.21 7.81
N GLY A 131 -19.22 0.31 8.99
CA GLY A 131 -17.88 0.68 9.41
C GLY A 131 -17.88 0.98 10.90
N LEU A 132 -16.69 1.21 11.44
CA LEU A 132 -16.45 1.44 12.86
C LEU A 132 -15.78 2.79 13.04
N LEU A 133 -16.09 3.45 14.16
CA LEU A 133 -15.29 4.51 14.71
C LEU A 133 -14.36 3.91 15.75
N VAL A 134 -13.06 4.03 15.54
CA VAL A 134 -12.02 3.42 16.36
C VAL A 134 -11.13 4.50 16.96
N ALA A 135 -10.94 4.45 18.28
CA ALA A 135 -9.90 5.20 18.96
C ALA A 135 -8.60 4.38 18.94
N LEU A 136 -7.55 4.92 18.33
CA LEU A 136 -6.22 4.31 18.28
C LEU A 136 -5.45 4.59 19.58
N SER A 137 -4.42 3.78 19.86
CA SER A 137 -3.57 3.94 21.05
C SER A 137 -2.73 5.22 21.06
N ASP A 138 -2.53 5.84 19.90
CA ASP A 138 -1.84 7.14 19.74
C ASP A 138 -2.76 8.36 19.95
N GLY A 139 -4.03 8.13 20.31
CA GLY A 139 -5.03 9.18 20.57
C GLY A 139 -5.81 9.64 19.34
N ARG A 140 -5.46 9.19 18.12
CA ARG A 140 -6.25 9.49 16.92
C ARG A 140 -7.58 8.73 16.95
N THR A 141 -8.59 9.32 16.32
CA THR A 141 -9.87 8.67 16.04
C THR A 141 -10.02 8.49 14.54
N VAL A 142 -10.43 7.30 14.12
CA VAL A 142 -10.45 6.90 12.71
C VAL A 142 -11.71 6.14 12.35
N LYS A 143 -12.18 6.35 11.13
CA LYS A 143 -13.24 5.54 10.51
C LYS A 143 -12.62 4.38 9.74
N THR A 144 -13.15 3.17 9.94
CA THR A 144 -12.66 2.02 9.17
C THR A 144 -13.09 2.06 7.70
N SER A 145 -12.19 1.67 6.81
CA SER A 145 -12.45 1.46 5.38
C SER A 145 -11.59 0.30 4.84
N PRO A 146 -12.07 -0.49 3.86
CA PRO A 146 -13.40 -0.44 3.23
C PRO A 146 -14.53 -0.86 4.20
N ARG A 147 -15.77 -0.88 3.68
CA ARG A 147 -16.93 -1.39 4.45
C ARG A 147 -16.65 -2.80 4.97
N LEU A 148 -17.18 -3.10 6.15
CA LEU A 148 -17.09 -4.44 6.73
C LEU A 148 -17.74 -5.47 5.82
N THR A 149 -17.14 -6.66 5.71
CA THR A 149 -17.79 -7.80 5.08
C THR A 149 -18.99 -8.27 5.92
N GLY A 150 -19.91 -9.05 5.33
CA GLY A 150 -21.07 -9.56 6.08
C GLY A 150 -20.69 -10.35 7.34
N MET A 151 -19.62 -11.14 7.27
CA MET A 151 -19.08 -11.88 8.42
C MET A 151 -18.50 -10.94 9.48
N GLN A 152 -17.70 -9.95 9.08
CA GLN A 152 -17.12 -8.97 10.00
C GLN A 152 -18.20 -8.13 10.70
N ALA A 153 -19.19 -7.64 9.95
CA ALA A 153 -20.30 -6.87 10.49
C ALA A 153 -21.10 -7.68 11.53
N ARG A 154 -21.38 -8.96 11.24
CA ARG A 154 -22.06 -9.87 12.19
C ARG A 154 -21.22 -10.12 13.45
N GLN A 155 -19.91 -10.34 13.30
CA GLN A 155 -19.02 -10.53 14.42
C GLN A 155 -18.98 -9.30 15.32
N VAL A 156 -18.84 -8.10 14.73
CA VAL A 156 -18.85 -6.85 15.50
C VAL A 156 -20.19 -6.65 16.22
N ALA A 157 -21.32 -6.80 15.51
CA ALA A 157 -22.65 -6.63 16.08
C ALA A 157 -22.88 -7.57 17.28
N GLU A 158 -22.35 -8.79 17.22
CA GLU A 158 -22.38 -9.72 18.34
C GLU A 158 -21.49 -9.24 19.50
N SER A 159 -20.25 -8.82 19.23
CA SER A 159 -19.29 -8.40 20.25
C SER A 159 -19.68 -7.12 21.00
N VAL A 160 -20.52 -6.28 20.40
CA VAL A 160 -21.01 -5.02 21.02
C VAL A 160 -22.45 -5.14 21.52
N ARG A 161 -23.04 -6.33 21.49
CA ARG A 161 -24.42 -6.57 21.94
C ARG A 161 -24.55 -6.19 23.42
N GLY A 162 -25.51 -5.32 23.72
CA GLY A 162 -25.72 -4.81 25.09
C GLY A 162 -24.80 -3.65 25.49
N LEU A 163 -23.83 -3.28 24.63
CA LEU A 163 -22.89 -2.17 24.86
C LEU A 163 -23.24 -0.93 24.01
N LEU A 164 -24.44 -0.87 23.45
CA LEU A 164 -24.87 0.23 22.58
C LEU A 164 -25.47 1.36 23.39
N GLY A 165 -24.93 2.55 23.19
CA GLY A 165 -25.45 3.80 23.74
C GLY A 165 -26.32 4.55 22.74
N VAL A 166 -26.49 5.84 23.00
CA VAL A 166 -27.26 6.75 22.14
C VAL A 166 -26.53 7.04 20.82
N GLN A 167 -27.30 7.44 19.82
CA GLN A 167 -26.74 7.96 18.58
C GLN A 167 -26.32 9.42 18.79
N THR A 168 -25.07 9.74 18.43
CA THR A 168 -24.46 11.06 18.66
C THR A 168 -23.69 11.50 17.42
N GLU A 169 -23.60 12.82 17.20
CA GLU A 169 -22.72 13.42 16.20
C GLU A 169 -21.27 13.38 16.70
N TYR A 170 -20.36 12.77 15.94
CA TYR A 170 -18.94 12.74 16.29
C TYR A 170 -18.15 13.68 15.36
N PRO A 171 -17.31 14.58 15.90
CA PRO A 171 -16.52 15.53 15.10
C PRO A 171 -15.78 14.82 13.95
N ASP A 172 -15.82 15.42 12.76
CA ASP A 172 -15.15 14.95 11.53
C ASP A 172 -15.56 13.56 11.00
N HIS A 173 -16.49 12.88 11.67
CA HIS A 173 -16.86 11.51 11.36
C HIS A 173 -18.35 11.30 11.12
N GLY A 174 -19.20 12.20 11.59
CA GLY A 174 -20.64 12.15 11.40
C GLY A 174 -21.37 11.41 12.53
N ARG A 175 -22.64 11.05 12.29
CA ARG A 175 -23.44 10.27 13.25
C ARG A 175 -22.95 8.85 13.43
N VAL A 176 -22.79 8.45 14.69
CA VAL A 176 -22.46 7.09 15.11
C VAL A 176 -23.36 6.66 16.27
N THR A 177 -23.64 5.37 16.37
CA THR A 177 -24.16 4.78 17.61
C THR A 177 -22.98 4.50 18.53
N VAL A 178 -22.93 5.15 19.69
CA VAL A 178 -21.81 5.03 20.63
C VAL A 178 -21.73 3.62 21.21
N VAL A 179 -20.52 3.10 21.39
CA VAL A 179 -20.29 1.90 22.19
C VAL A 179 -19.83 2.34 23.58
N ILE A 180 -20.62 2.06 24.61
CA ILE A 180 -20.43 2.62 25.97
C ILE A 180 -19.26 1.99 26.71
N GLU A 181 -18.91 0.76 26.37
CA GLU A 181 -17.72 0.07 26.87
C GLU A 181 -16.79 -0.29 25.71
N PRO A 182 -15.51 0.09 25.76
CA PRO A 182 -14.62 -0.11 24.63
C PRO A 182 -14.37 -1.60 24.32
N VAL A 183 -14.70 -2.02 23.11
CA VAL A 183 -14.32 -3.35 22.59
C VAL A 183 -12.99 -3.24 21.87
N LEU A 184 -12.00 -4.06 22.25
CA LEU A 184 -10.68 -4.06 21.62
C LEU A 184 -10.73 -4.62 20.20
N VAL A 185 -9.97 -3.98 19.31
CA VAL A 185 -9.94 -4.32 17.89
C VAL A 185 -8.53 -4.21 17.35
N GLU A 186 -8.15 -5.13 16.49
CA GLU A 186 -6.98 -5.00 15.64
C GLU A 186 -7.41 -4.34 14.33
N VAL A 187 -6.73 -3.25 13.98
CA VAL A 187 -6.89 -2.55 12.71
C VAL A 187 -5.57 -2.53 11.96
N ARG A 188 -5.62 -2.44 10.65
CA ARG A 188 -4.46 -2.37 9.77
C ARG A 188 -4.40 -1.00 9.12
N GLU A 189 -3.37 -0.24 9.45
CA GLU A 189 -3.02 0.98 8.75
C GLU A 189 -2.25 0.64 7.48
N THR A 190 -2.73 1.14 6.35
CA THR A 190 -2.04 1.01 5.06
C THR A 190 -1.51 2.38 4.66
N ALA A 191 -0.19 2.52 4.65
CA ALA A 191 0.48 3.70 4.12
C ALA A 191 0.33 3.76 2.58
N GLY A 192 -0.15 4.90 2.07
CA GLY A 192 -0.40 5.12 0.64
C GLY A 192 -1.00 6.51 0.37
N ARG A 193 -1.41 6.77 -0.88
CA ARG A 193 -1.98 8.06 -1.32
C ARG A 193 -3.21 8.49 -0.50
N HIS A 194 -3.93 7.53 0.07
CA HIS A 194 -4.97 7.74 1.09
C HIS A 194 -4.67 6.78 2.24
N GLU A 195 -4.40 7.32 3.42
CA GLU A 195 -4.24 6.52 4.64
C GLU A 195 -5.59 5.88 4.97
N THR A 196 -5.65 4.56 4.98
CA THR A 196 -6.87 3.82 5.29
C THR A 196 -6.64 2.88 6.46
N VAL A 197 -7.60 2.86 7.38
CA VAL A 197 -7.61 1.96 8.53
C VAL A 197 -8.59 0.83 8.25
N LYS A 198 -8.08 -0.38 8.01
CA LYS A 198 -8.91 -1.56 7.74
C LYS A 198 -9.15 -2.35 9.01
N PHE A 199 -10.42 -2.70 9.28
CA PHE A 199 -10.74 -3.67 10.34
C PHE A 199 -10.12 -5.04 10.04
N VAL A 200 -9.39 -5.60 11.00
CA VAL A 200 -8.82 -6.96 10.92
C VAL A 200 -9.68 -7.93 11.71
N ARG A 201 -9.79 -7.75 13.04
CA ARG A 201 -10.55 -8.62 13.95
C ARG A 201 -10.85 -7.95 15.28
N ILE A 202 -11.86 -8.45 15.99
CA ILE A 202 -12.03 -8.20 17.43
C ILE A 202 -10.89 -8.89 18.19
N ARG A 203 -10.37 -8.24 19.23
CA ARG A 203 -9.47 -8.85 20.20
C ARG A 203 -10.30 -9.30 21.40
N PHE A 204 -10.18 -10.56 21.77
CA PHE A 204 -10.67 -11.03 23.05
C PHE A 204 -9.51 -10.89 24.04
N GLU A 205 -9.78 -10.32 25.22
CA GLU A 205 -8.84 -10.45 26.34
C GLU A 205 -8.72 -11.95 26.65
N GLY A 206 -7.49 -12.46 26.59
CA GLY A 206 -7.15 -13.83 26.98
C GLY A 206 -6.79 -13.90 28.45
#